data_AF-A0A815QLX3-F1
#
_entry.id   AF-A0A815QLX3-F1
#
_cell.length_a   1.000
_cell.length_b   1.000
_cell.length_c   1.000
_cell.angle_alpha   90.00
_cell.angle_beta   90.00
_cell.angle_gamma   90.00
#
_symmetry.space_group_name_H-M   'P 1'
#
loop_
_entity.id
_entity.type
_entity.pdbx_description
1 polymer ?
#
loop_
_entity_poly.entity_id
_entity_poly.type
_entity_poly.pdbx_seq_one_letter_code
_entity_poly.pdbx_strand_id
1 'polypeptide(L)'
;MKIGKKLLAEMPENYRNNDIASTSAIDMLMKFGDVESAERIFRSIKTKNIITYGAMIKGYVGNETFEKALDLFQQIDIELDDVTYTIVFNACAKLCNDRAMKIGKKLLAKMPE
;
A
#
# COMPACT_ATOMS: atom_id res chain seq x y z
N MET A 1 -15.12 2.58 -12.35
CA MET A 1 -14.93 3.81 -13.17
C MET A 1 -14.12 3.51 -14.42
N LYS A 2 -14.48 4.08 -15.58
CA LYS A 2 -13.79 3.79 -16.87
C LYS A 2 -12.42 4.47 -17.02
N ILE A 3 -12.15 5.56 -16.29
CA ILE A 3 -10.95 6.39 -16.47
C ILE A 3 -9.68 5.69 -15.95
N GLY A 4 -9.71 5.14 -14.73
CA GLY A 4 -8.54 4.46 -14.14
C GLY A 4 -8.05 3.25 -14.96
N LYS A 5 -8.98 2.44 -15.48
CA LYS A 5 -8.66 1.31 -16.37
C LYS A 5 -8.09 1.75 -17.72
N LYS A 6 -8.60 2.86 -18.29
CA LYS A 6 -8.06 3.45 -19.53
C LYS A 6 -6.64 3.97 -19.33
N LEU A 7 -6.40 4.68 -18.23
CA LEU A 7 -5.08 5.20 -17.87
C LEU A 7 -4.04 4.07 -17.77
N LEU A 8 -4.43 2.94 -17.16
CA LEU A 8 -3.57 1.76 -17.04
C LEU A 8 -3.32 1.05 -18.39
N ALA A 9 -4.33 1.00 -19.27
CA ALA A 9 -4.19 0.43 -20.61
C ALA A 9 -3.32 1.27 -21.55
N GLU A 10 -3.29 2.59 -21.34
CA GLU A 10 -2.51 3.55 -22.13
C GLU A 10 -1.13 3.85 -21.52
N MET A 11 -0.84 3.36 -20.30
CA MET A 11 0.46 3.56 -19.65
C MET A 11 1.58 2.82 -20.40
N PRO A 12 2.54 3.54 -21.00
CA PRO A 12 3.63 2.90 -21.71
C PRO A 12 4.56 2.15 -20.73
N GLU A 13 5.23 1.10 -21.20
CA GLU A 13 6.10 0.20 -20.40
C GLU A 13 7.12 0.97 -19.52
N ASN A 14 7.59 2.13 -19.99
CA ASN A 14 8.52 2.99 -19.27
C ASN A 14 7.95 3.61 -17.98
N TYR A 15 6.63 3.72 -17.83
CA TYR A 15 5.99 4.19 -16.60
C TYR A 15 6.02 3.13 -15.48
N ARG A 16 6.13 1.84 -15.81
CA ARG A 16 6.25 0.74 -14.82
C ARG A 16 7.57 0.77 -14.05
N ASN A 17 8.58 1.47 -14.59
CA ASN A 17 9.86 1.71 -13.93
C ASN A 17 9.94 3.11 -13.29
N ASN A 18 8.87 3.93 -13.37
CA ASN A 18 8.80 5.23 -12.70
C ASN A 18 7.89 5.11 -11.47
N ASP A 19 8.53 5.02 -10.30
CA ASP A 19 7.88 4.82 -9.01
C ASP A 19 6.79 5.87 -8.74
N ILE A 20 6.99 7.13 -9.14
CA ILE A 20 6.05 8.23 -8.84
C ILE A 20 4.74 8.07 -9.59
N ALA A 21 4.82 7.81 -10.89
CA ALA A 21 3.64 7.72 -11.73
C ALA A 21 2.84 6.44 -11.46
N SER A 22 3.54 5.32 -11.22
CA SER A 22 2.90 4.07 -10.78
C SER A 22 2.23 4.23 -9.41
N THR A 23 2.89 4.89 -8.45
CA THR A 23 2.33 5.19 -7.12
C THR A 23 1.09 6.10 -7.22
N SER A 24 1.13 7.11 -8.09
CA SER A 24 -0.01 8.02 -8.31
C SER A 24 -1.21 7.30 -8.93
N ALA A 25 -0.97 6.38 -9.88
CA ALA A 25 -2.01 5.54 -10.45
C ALA A 25 -2.63 4.59 -9.41
N ILE A 26 -1.80 3.99 -8.54
CA ILE A 26 -2.25 3.17 -7.41
C ILE A 26 -3.15 3.98 -6.49
N ASP A 27 -2.71 5.16 -6.03
CA ASP A 27 -3.48 6.00 -5.11
C ASP A 27 -4.83 6.42 -5.72
N MET A 28 -4.85 6.78 -7.00
CA MET A 28 -6.09 7.06 -7.72
C MET A 28 -7.00 5.83 -7.74
N LEU A 29 -6.52 4.68 -8.22
CA LEU A 29 -7.34 3.47 -8.35
C LEU A 29 -7.91 3.02 -7.00
N MET A 30 -7.10 3.08 -5.94
CA MET A 30 -7.52 2.77 -4.57
C MET A 30 -8.60 3.73 -4.06
N LYS A 31 -8.46 5.04 -4.27
CA LYS A 31 -9.49 6.04 -3.88
C LYS A 31 -10.86 5.79 -4.53
N PHE A 32 -10.88 5.11 -5.66
CA PHE A 32 -12.11 4.79 -6.39
C PHE A 32 -12.51 3.31 -6.29
N GLY A 33 -11.88 2.55 -5.40
CA GLY A 33 -12.21 1.16 -5.11
C GLY A 33 -11.84 0.15 -6.19
N ASP A 34 -11.05 0.53 -7.20
CA ASP A 34 -10.54 -0.42 -8.20
C ASP A 34 -9.26 -1.11 -7.69
N VAL A 35 -9.43 -1.85 -6.58
CA VAL A 35 -8.34 -2.49 -5.83
C VAL A 35 -7.58 -3.48 -6.71
N GLU A 36 -8.28 -4.27 -7.53
CA GLU A 36 -7.68 -5.26 -8.42
C GLU A 36 -6.70 -4.62 -9.42
N SER A 37 -7.10 -3.50 -10.05
CA SER A 37 -6.23 -2.79 -10.98
C SER A 37 -5.02 -2.18 -10.27
N ALA A 38 -5.21 -1.64 -9.07
CA ALA A 38 -4.11 -1.10 -8.26
C ALA A 38 -3.10 -2.19 -7.91
N GLU A 39 -3.57 -3.36 -7.46
CA GLU A 39 -2.71 -4.51 -7.17
C GLU A 39 -1.94 -5.00 -8.42
N ARG A 40 -2.56 -4.95 -9.61
CA ARG A 40 -1.88 -5.31 -10.87
C ARG A 40 -0.74 -4.35 -11.19
N ILE A 41 -0.95 -3.03 -11.03
CA ILE A 41 0.13 -2.05 -11.19
C ILE A 41 1.22 -2.34 -10.16
N PHE A 42 0.85 -2.49 -8.89
CA PHE A 42 1.79 -2.76 -7.81
C PHE A 42 2.67 -3.99 -8.09
N ARG A 43 2.06 -5.10 -8.53
CA ARG A 43 2.78 -6.32 -8.91
C ARG A 43 3.74 -6.10 -10.09
N SER A 44 3.42 -5.18 -11.02
CA SER A 44 4.26 -4.88 -12.18
C SER A 44 5.50 -4.03 -11.87
N ILE A 45 5.54 -3.34 -10.73
CA ILE A 45 6.69 -2.52 -10.30
C ILE A 45 7.83 -3.45 -9.89
N LYS A 46 8.96 -3.36 -10.60
CA LYS A 46 10.14 -4.23 -10.37
C LYS A 46 10.81 -3.97 -9.02
N THR A 47 11.06 -2.70 -8.71
CA THR A 47 11.67 -2.28 -7.45
C THR A 47 10.69 -1.42 -6.70
N LYS A 48 10.12 -1.94 -5.61
CA LYS A 48 9.15 -1.20 -4.79
C LYS A 48 9.91 -0.44 -3.70
N ASN A 49 9.55 0.82 -3.51
CA ASN A 49 10.05 1.64 -2.42
C ASN A 49 8.96 1.88 -1.37
N ILE A 50 9.33 2.52 -0.26
CA ILE A 50 8.42 2.77 0.86
C ILE A 50 7.18 3.57 0.45
N ILE A 51 7.32 4.50 -0.51
CA ILE A 51 6.21 5.33 -1.00
C ILE A 51 5.16 4.45 -1.72
N THR A 52 5.60 3.52 -2.55
CA THR A 52 4.71 2.59 -3.26
C THR A 52 4.00 1.63 -2.30
N TYR A 53 4.72 1.11 -1.30
CA TYR A 53 4.12 0.29 -0.24
C TYR A 53 3.10 1.10 0.58
N GLY A 54 3.45 2.32 0.99
CA GLY A 54 2.58 3.21 1.75
C GLY A 54 1.28 3.53 1.01
N ALA A 55 1.35 3.80 -0.30
CA ALA A 55 0.16 4.02 -1.14
C ALA A 55 -0.76 2.80 -1.17
N MET A 56 -0.22 1.59 -1.32
CA MET A 56 -1.02 0.35 -1.29
C MET A 56 -1.63 0.08 0.09
N ILE A 57 -0.86 0.20 1.17
CA ILE A 57 -1.36 -0.05 2.53
C ILE A 57 -2.47 0.95 2.85
N LYS A 58 -2.25 2.25 2.57
CA LYS A 58 -3.27 3.28 2.74
C LYS A 58 -4.52 2.97 1.93
N GLY A 59 -4.36 2.54 0.69
CA GLY A 59 -5.47 2.15 -0.17
C GLY A 59 -6.25 0.96 0.36
N TYR A 60 -5.59 -0.07 0.89
CA TYR A 60 -6.26 -1.21 1.52
C TYR A 60 -7.05 -0.79 2.76
N VAL A 61 -6.47 0.05 3.62
CA VAL A 61 -7.16 0.61 4.79
C VAL A 61 -8.39 1.42 4.38
N GLY A 62 -8.27 2.28 3.36
CA GLY A 62 -9.37 3.10 2.86
C GLY A 62 -10.49 2.30 2.17
N ASN A 63 -10.17 1.09 1.68
CA ASN A 63 -11.14 0.15 1.11
C ASN A 63 -11.53 -0.97 2.10
N GLU A 64 -11.26 -0.79 3.40
CA GLU A 64 -11.64 -1.71 4.48
C GLU A 64 -11.09 -3.15 4.33
N THR A 65 -10.02 -3.32 3.55
CA THR A 65 -9.33 -4.60 3.32
C THR A 65 -8.11 -4.74 4.23
N PHE A 66 -8.32 -4.55 5.53
CA PHE A 66 -7.25 -4.39 6.50
C PHE A 66 -6.30 -5.59 6.63
N GLU A 67 -6.80 -6.83 6.47
CA GLU A 67 -5.94 -8.03 6.46
C GLU A 67 -4.90 -7.96 5.33
N LYS A 68 -5.28 -7.51 4.13
CA LYS A 68 -4.33 -7.29 3.03
C LYS A 68 -3.32 -6.19 3.34
N ALA A 69 -3.74 -5.15 4.07
CA ALA A 69 -2.84 -4.09 4.53
C ALA A 69 -1.77 -4.65 5.47
N LEU A 70 -2.15 -5.50 6.43
CA LEU A 70 -1.25 -6.15 7.35
C LEU A 70 -0.34 -7.19 6.67
N ASP A 71 -0.90 -7.99 5.76
CA ASP A 71 -0.14 -8.99 4.99
C ASP A 71 0.91 -8.33 4.10
N LEU A 72 0.57 -7.20 3.47
CA LEU A 72 1.52 -6.43 2.67
C LEU A 72 2.58 -5.79 3.56
N PHE A 73 2.19 -5.27 4.72
CA PHE A 73 3.12 -4.72 5.70
C PHE A 73 4.18 -5.73 6.14
N GLN A 74 3.79 -6.98 6.39
CA GLN A 74 4.72 -8.04 6.79
C GLN A 74 5.75 -8.42 5.72
N GLN A 75 5.52 -8.03 4.46
CA GLN A 75 6.45 -8.25 3.34
C GLN A 75 7.43 -7.09 3.16
N ILE A 76 7.35 -6.03 3.97
CA ILE A 76 8.26 -4.90 3.89
C ILE A 76 9.53 -5.22 4.68
N ASP A 77 10.60 -5.50 3.94
CA ASP A 77 11.95 -5.73 4.49
C ASP A 77 12.84 -4.46 4.44
N ILE A 78 12.27 -3.34 4.00
CA ILE A 78 12.94 -2.03 3.96
C ILE A 78 12.55 -1.19 5.19
N GLU A 79 13.39 -0.21 5.51
CA GLU A 79 13.13 0.74 6.61
C GLU A 79 11.87 1.58 6.31
N LEU A 80 11.04 1.73 7.33
CA LEU A 80 9.75 2.41 7.25
C LEU A 80 9.92 3.88 7.65
N ASP A 81 9.17 4.77 7.00
CA ASP A 81 9.02 6.15 7.45
C ASP A 81 7.88 6.28 8.47
N ASP A 82 7.86 7.40 9.20
CA ASP A 82 6.84 7.72 10.22
C ASP A 82 5.42 7.69 9.66
N VAL A 83 5.28 8.05 8.37
CA VAL A 83 4.00 8.03 7.66
C VAL A 83 3.50 6.60 7.52
N THR A 84 4.36 5.67 7.12
CA THR A 84 4.01 4.26 6.97
C THR A 84 3.68 3.63 8.33
N TYR A 85 4.47 3.94 9.38
CA TYR A 85 4.14 3.53 10.75
C TYR A 85 2.73 3.97 11.16
N THR A 86 2.40 5.24 10.95
CA THR A 86 1.07 5.81 11.28
C THR A 86 -0.07 5.09 10.55
N ILE A 87 0.10 4.81 9.26
CA ILE A 87 -0.92 4.11 8.46
C ILE A 87 -1.14 2.69 9.00
N VAL A 88 -0.08 1.97 9.33
CA VAL A 88 -0.18 0.59 9.81
C VAL A 88 -0.75 0.53 11.23
N PHE A 89 -0.41 1.47 12.11
CA PHE A 89 -1.05 1.57 13.43
C PHE A 89 -2.55 1.85 13.32
N ASN A 90 -2.96 2.73 12.40
CA ASN A 90 -4.38 2.97 12.11
C ASN A 90 -5.06 1.68 11.61
N ALA A 91 -4.43 0.92 10.72
CA ALA A 91 -4.94 -0.37 10.28
C ALA A 91 -5.13 -1.35 11.45
N CYS A 92 -4.14 -1.43 12.35
CA CYS A 92 -4.20 -2.28 13.54
C CYS A 92 -5.34 -1.87 14.48
N ALA A 93 -5.49 -0.57 14.73
CA ALA A 93 -6.55 -0.01 15.56
C ALA A 93 -7.94 -0.20 14.96
N LYS A 94 -8.07 -0.31 13.63
CA LYS A 94 -9.35 -0.58 12.96
C LYS A 94 -9.74 -2.06 12.98
N LEU A 95 -8.78 -2.98 12.92
CA LEU A 95 -9.03 -4.42 12.96
C LEU A 95 -9.42 -4.95 14.34
N CYS A 96 -8.91 -4.33 15.42
CA CYS A 96 -9.24 -4.69 16.80
C CYS A 96 -9.16 -6.20 17.11
N ASN A 97 -8.18 -6.92 16.55
CA ASN A 97 -7.99 -8.35 16.79
C ASN A 97 -6.58 -8.66 17.33
N ASP A 98 -6.40 -9.87 17.86
CA ASP A 98 -5.13 -10.31 18.48
C ASP A 98 -3.95 -10.26 17.50
N ARG A 99 -4.22 -10.49 16.21
CA ARG A 99 -3.20 -10.43 15.15
C ARG A 99 -2.68 -9.01 14.98
N ALA A 100 -3.59 -8.04 14.83
CA ALA A 100 -3.29 -6.63 14.73
C ALA A 100 -2.51 -6.14 15.96
N MET A 101 -2.91 -6.55 17.16
CA MET A 101 -2.19 -6.22 18.40
C MET A 101 -0.76 -6.75 18.41
N LYS A 102 -0.54 -8.00 17.95
CA LYS A 102 0.81 -8.60 17.83
C LYS A 102 1.67 -7.84 16.82
N ILE A 103 1.09 -7.43 15.70
CA ILE A 103 1.81 -6.66 14.66
C ILE A 103 2.15 -5.26 15.18
N GLY A 104 1.19 -4.55 15.80
CA GLY A 104 1.41 -3.25 16.43
C GLY A 104 2.54 -3.27 17.47
N LYS A 105 2.60 -4.31 18.33
CA LYS A 105 3.71 -4.46 19.28
C LYS A 105 5.06 -4.68 18.61
N LYS A 106 5.12 -5.50 17.54
CA LYS A 106 6.35 -5.71 16.77
C LYS A 106 6.83 -4.43 16.08
N LEU A 107 5.89 -3.60 15.62
CA LEU A 107 6.18 -2.30 15.01
C LEU A 107 6.82 -1.32 16.00
N LEU A 108 6.24 -1.20 17.20
CA LEU A 108 6.80 -0.34 18.25
C LEU A 108 8.26 -0.69 18.58
N ALA A 109 8.61 -1.98 18.57
CA ALA A 109 9.99 -2.42 18.82
C ALA A 109 10.98 -2.12 17.66
N LYS A 110 10.48 -1.74 16.48
CA LYS A 110 11.29 -1.40 15.30
C LYS A 110 11.38 0.11 15.04
N MET A 111 10.63 0.93 15.77
CA MET A 111 10.71 2.39 15.61
C MET A 111 12.07 2.87 16.14
N PRO A 112 12.82 3.68 15.37
CA PRO A 112 14.03 4.33 15.88
C PRO A 112 13.67 5.26 17.05
N GLU A 113 14.59 5.41 18.01
CA GLU A 113 14.44 6.33 19.16
C GLU A 113 14.36 7.80 18.73
#